data_AF-A0AAN6WIZ3-F1
#
_entry.id   AF-A0AAN6WIZ3-F1
#
_cell.length_a   1.000
_cell.length_b   1.000
_cell.length_c   1.000
_cell.angle_alpha   90.00
_cell.angle_beta   90.00
_cell.angle_gamma   90.00
#
_symmetry.space_group_name_H-M   'P 1'
#
loop_
_entity.id
_entity.type
_entity.pdbx_description
1 polymer ?
#
loop_
_entity_poly.entity_id
_entity_poly.type
_entity_poly.pdbx_seq_one_letter_code
_entity_poly.pdbx_strand_id
1 'polypeptide(L)'
;MAQTVPQDDIFMEEVRALRAAYEKKRNSTNLVPPTGRPVLDCGIDVVDGIAYHTYWYERTSDTVASDYSQDEEMCQVIRLADIAGTLSGDILRLERNLPPLEPDCDYTIIRDDVLPLVNPPPLPRFEDDSEDISVALASLSVIEVKPDEHFIKKGKYAS
;
A
#
# COMPACT_ATOMS: atom_id res chain seq x y z
N MET A 1 27.26 -4.55 -45.85
CA MET A 1 27.96 -4.67 -44.55
C MET A 1 26.88 -4.93 -43.51
N ALA A 2 26.87 -6.11 -42.90
CA ALA A 2 25.91 -6.43 -41.85
C ALA A 2 26.37 -5.75 -40.56
N GLN A 3 25.60 -4.78 -40.09
CA GLN A 3 25.80 -4.21 -38.76
C GLN A 3 25.36 -5.26 -37.75
N THR A 4 26.32 -5.90 -37.08
CA THR A 4 26.05 -6.72 -35.90
C THR A 4 25.58 -5.78 -34.80
N VAL A 5 24.29 -5.83 -34.49
CA VAL A 5 23.71 -5.15 -33.33
C VAL A 5 24.45 -5.67 -32.08
N PRO A 6 25.00 -4.80 -31.22
CA PRO A 6 25.63 -5.20 -29.98
C PRO A 6 24.69 -6.07 -29.14
N GLN A 7 25.20 -7.14 -28.55
CA GLN A 7 24.43 -8.06 -27.71
C GLN A 7 23.73 -7.34 -26.54
N ASP A 8 24.33 -6.26 -26.03
CA ASP A 8 23.74 -5.40 -24.99
C ASP A 8 22.48 -4.67 -25.45
N ASP A 9 22.41 -4.28 -26.73
CA ASP A 9 21.23 -3.61 -27.28
C ASP A 9 20.03 -4.57 -27.38
N ILE A 10 20.28 -5.84 -27.73
CA ILE A 10 19.24 -6.88 -27.81
C ILE A 10 18.66 -7.18 -26.42
N PHE A 11 19.52 -7.40 -25.42
CA PHE A 11 19.07 -7.64 -24.04
C PHE A 11 18.25 -6.47 -23.51
N MET A 12 18.70 -5.23 -23.75
CA MET A 12 17.97 -4.04 -23.30
C MET A 12 16.63 -3.86 -24.01
N GLU A 13 16.52 -4.22 -25.29
CA GLU A 13 15.24 -4.25 -26.00
C GLU A 13 14.26 -5.27 -25.42
N GLU A 14 14.72 -6.48 -25.12
CA GLU A 14 13.90 -7.51 -24.47
C GLU A 14 13.42 -7.07 -23.09
N VAL A 15 14.30 -6.48 -22.27
CA VAL A 15 13.94 -5.94 -20.96
C VAL A 15 12.90 -4.83 -21.08
N ARG A 16 13.04 -3.92 -22.05
CA ARG A 16 12.03 -2.87 -22.31
C ARG A 16 10.68 -3.47 -22.72
N ALA A 17 10.69 -4.47 -23.60
CA ALA A 17 9.48 -5.15 -24.04
C ALA A 17 8.77 -5.85 -22.87
N LEU A 18 9.52 -6.55 -22.00
CA LEU A 18 8.98 -7.21 -20.82
C LEU A 18 8.40 -6.21 -19.82
N ARG A 19 9.08 -5.09 -19.57
CA ARG A 19 8.57 -4.02 -18.69
C ARG A 19 7.29 -3.42 -19.23
N ALA A 20 7.22 -3.12 -20.53
CA ALA A 20 6.01 -2.58 -21.15
C ALA A 20 4.83 -3.57 -21.08
N ALA A 21 5.10 -4.86 -21.29
CA ALA A 21 4.09 -5.91 -21.16
C ALA A 21 3.58 -6.03 -19.71
N TYR A 22 4.49 -6.02 -18.74
CA TYR A 22 4.16 -6.05 -17.32
C TYR A 22 3.35 -4.82 -16.88
N GLU A 23 3.81 -3.62 -17.27
CA GLU A 23 3.12 -2.36 -16.97
C GLU A 23 1.69 -2.36 -17.52
N LYS A 24 1.51 -2.84 -18.76
CA LYS A 24 0.18 -3.00 -19.35
C LYS A 24 -0.71 -3.94 -18.53
N LYS A 25 -0.19 -5.11 -18.10
CA LYS A 25 -0.94 -6.04 -17.23
C LYS A 25 -1.30 -5.38 -15.90
N ARG A 26 -0.32 -4.77 -15.23
CA ARG A 26 -0.50 -4.06 -13.96
C ARG A 26 -1.59 -3.00 -14.06
N ASN A 27 -1.55 -2.15 -15.08
CA ASN A 27 -2.54 -1.09 -15.27
C ASN A 27 -3.94 -1.63 -15.64
N SER A 28 -4.05 -2.88 -16.08
CA SER A 28 -5.33 -3.53 -16.39
C SER A 28 -5.99 -4.26 -15.22
N THR A 29 -5.30 -4.37 -14.08
CA THR A 29 -5.78 -5.10 -12.89
C THR A 29 -5.88 -4.22 -11.65
N ASN A 30 -6.69 -4.61 -10.68
CA ASN A 30 -6.94 -3.86 -9.44
C ASN A 30 -6.13 -4.34 -8.23
N LEU A 31 -5.13 -5.21 -8.41
CA LEU A 31 -4.31 -5.72 -7.30
C LEU A 31 -3.45 -4.61 -6.67
N VAL A 32 -2.92 -3.70 -7.49
CA VAL A 32 -2.06 -2.60 -7.06
C VAL A 32 -2.42 -1.31 -7.81
N PRO A 33 -2.01 -0.12 -7.36
CA PRO A 33 -2.18 1.13 -8.10
C PRO A 33 -1.58 1.03 -9.53
N PRO A 34 -2.05 1.80 -10.53
CA PRO A 34 -2.97 2.94 -10.41
C PRO A 34 -4.46 2.56 -10.44
N THR A 35 -4.80 1.35 -10.88
CA THR A 35 -6.21 0.91 -11.02
C THR A 35 -6.74 0.30 -9.71
N GLY A 36 -5.87 -0.33 -8.92
CA GLY A 36 -6.18 -0.83 -7.59
C GLY A 36 -6.14 0.24 -6.51
N ARG A 37 -6.44 -0.17 -5.28
CA ARG A 37 -6.37 0.68 -4.09
C ARG A 37 -4.92 0.96 -3.67
N PRO A 38 -4.67 2.05 -2.92
CA PRO A 38 -3.37 2.28 -2.29
C PRO A 38 -2.92 1.08 -1.46
N VAL A 39 -1.70 0.60 -1.72
CA VAL A 39 -1.03 -0.45 -0.95
C VAL A 39 -0.04 0.24 -0.04
N LEU A 40 -0.21 0.06 1.26
CA LEU A 40 0.68 0.56 2.30
C LEU A 40 1.97 -0.26 2.34
N ASP A 41 1.84 -1.59 2.27
CA ASP A 41 2.98 -2.49 2.20
C ASP A 41 2.60 -3.84 1.56
N CYS A 42 3.61 -4.63 1.19
CA CYS A 42 3.44 -6.01 0.77
C CYS A 42 4.56 -6.91 1.29
N GLY A 43 4.19 -8.12 1.71
CA GLY A 43 5.08 -9.08 2.34
C GLY A 43 4.93 -10.45 1.71
N ILE A 44 5.98 -11.27 1.82
CA ILE A 44 5.96 -12.66 1.36
C ILE A 44 6.39 -13.56 2.51
N ASP A 45 5.56 -14.54 2.80
CA ASP A 45 5.83 -15.55 3.83
C ASP A 45 5.55 -16.96 3.29
N VAL A 46 6.19 -17.98 3.85
CA VAL A 46 6.00 -19.37 3.42
C VAL A 46 5.41 -20.17 4.57
N VAL A 47 4.23 -20.75 4.35
CA VAL A 47 3.53 -21.60 5.32
C VAL A 47 3.23 -22.94 4.66
N ASP A 48 3.66 -24.03 5.30
CA ASP A 48 3.49 -25.40 4.80
C ASP A 48 3.97 -25.60 3.35
N GLY A 49 5.04 -24.88 2.97
CA GLY A 49 5.63 -24.94 1.63
C GLY A 49 4.89 -24.14 0.55
N ILE A 50 3.84 -23.40 0.92
CA ILE A 50 3.10 -22.50 0.03
C ILE A 50 3.54 -21.06 0.33
N ALA A 51 3.94 -20.33 -0.71
CA ALA A 51 4.21 -18.91 -0.60
C ALA A 51 2.90 -18.13 -0.53
N TYR A 52 2.82 -17.21 0.41
CA TYR A 52 1.72 -16.28 0.60
C TYR A 52 2.22 -14.86 0.39
N HIS A 53 1.51 -14.12 -0.44
CA HIS A 53 1.69 -12.69 -0.61
C HIS A 53 0.64 -11.96 0.23
N THR A 54 1.09 -11.17 1.18
CA THR A 54 0.22 -10.34 2.02
C THR A 54 0.28 -8.91 1.52
N TYR A 55 -0.88 -8.31 1.31
CA TYR A 55 -1.05 -6.92 0.92
C TYR A 55 -1.81 -6.19 2.03
N TRP A 56 -1.24 -5.08 2.50
CA TRP A 56 -1.90 -4.17 3.42
C TRP A 56 -2.40 -2.96 2.62
N TYR A 57 -3.71 -2.85 2.46
CA TYR A 57 -4.36 -1.73 1.77
C TYR A 57 -4.80 -0.67 2.78
N GLU A 58 -4.80 0.58 2.36
CA GLU A 58 -5.47 1.66 3.11
C GLU A 58 -6.99 1.41 3.14
N ARG A 59 -7.62 1.51 4.32
CA ARG A 59 -9.10 1.49 4.42
C ARG A 59 -9.66 2.81 3.92
N THR A 60 -10.71 2.72 3.12
CA THR A 60 -11.39 3.88 2.54
C THR A 60 -12.67 4.27 3.30
N SER A 61 -12.93 3.72 4.49
CA SER A 61 -14.15 4.02 5.25
C SER A 61 -13.98 5.28 6.11
N ASP A 62 -14.89 6.25 5.94
CA ASP A 62 -14.94 7.53 6.69
C ASP A 62 -15.27 7.35 8.19
N THR A 63 -15.43 6.11 8.67
CA THR A 63 -15.83 5.75 10.03
C THR A 63 -14.68 5.66 11.02
N VAL A 64 -13.42 5.78 10.60
CA VAL A 64 -12.29 5.86 11.53
C VAL A 64 -12.24 7.29 12.07
N ALA A 65 -13.09 7.53 13.08
CA ALA A 65 -13.09 8.75 13.86
C ALA A 65 -11.73 8.90 14.57
N SER A 66 -11.23 10.13 14.53
CA SER A 66 -10.12 10.62 15.35
C SER A 66 -10.14 10.05 16.76
N ASP A 67 -9.06 9.38 17.13
CA ASP A 67 -8.16 9.81 18.20
C ASP A 67 -6.98 8.83 18.22
N TYR A 68 -5.81 9.35 18.57
CA TYR A 68 -4.54 8.61 18.60
C TYR A 68 -4.69 7.16 19.10
N SER A 69 -3.98 6.24 18.42
CA SER A 69 -3.73 4.83 18.76
C SER A 69 -4.71 3.76 18.26
N GLN A 70 -4.55 3.34 17.00
CA GLN A 70 -4.28 1.94 16.64
C GLN A 70 -4.08 1.84 15.12
N ASP A 71 -2.83 1.66 14.68
CA ASP A 71 -2.50 1.49 13.26
C ASP A 71 -3.33 0.35 12.62
N GLU A 72 -3.72 -0.66 13.42
CA GLU A 72 -4.50 -1.85 13.04
C GLU A 72 -5.88 -1.51 12.43
N GLU A 73 -6.47 -0.38 12.79
CA GLU A 73 -7.79 0.03 12.28
C GLU A 73 -7.71 0.73 10.91
N MET A 74 -6.51 1.10 10.46
CA MET A 74 -6.30 1.88 9.23
C MET A 74 -6.16 1.03 7.97
N CYS A 75 -5.99 -0.29 8.11
CA CYS A 75 -5.68 -1.17 6.97
C CYS A 75 -6.67 -2.32 6.75
N GLN A 76 -6.82 -2.73 5.50
CA GLN A 76 -7.42 -4.01 5.14
C GLN A 76 -6.31 -4.95 4.66
N VAL A 77 -6.29 -6.15 5.20
CA VAL A 77 -5.29 -7.18 4.87
C VAL A 77 -5.88 -8.20 3.89
N ILE A 78 -5.20 -8.39 2.77
CA ILE A 78 -5.53 -9.45 1.80
C ILE A 78 -4.31 -10.34 1.62
N ARG A 79 -4.48 -11.63 1.87
CA ARG A 79 -3.41 -12.64 1.75
C ARG A 79 -3.71 -13.65 0.66
N LEU A 80 -2.84 -13.74 -0.35
CA LEU A 80 -3.00 -14.58 -1.54
C LEU A 80 -2.00 -15.73 -1.53
N ALA A 81 -2.45 -16.96 -1.73
CA ALA A 81 -1.54 -18.09 -1.95
C ALA A 81 -1.00 -18.09 -3.40
N ASP A 82 0.30 -18.27 -3.59
CA ASP A 82 0.88 -18.44 -4.93
C ASP A 82 0.73 -19.89 -5.39
N ILE A 83 -0.43 -20.20 -5.96
CA ILE A 83 -0.73 -21.49 -6.56
C ILE A 83 -1.16 -21.26 -8.02
N ALA A 84 -0.30 -21.64 -8.95
CA ALA A 84 -0.54 -21.45 -10.38
C ALA A 84 -1.82 -22.15 -10.85
N GLY A 85 -2.56 -21.49 -11.76
CA GLY A 85 -3.80 -22.01 -12.35
C GLY A 85 -5.03 -21.95 -11.44
N THR A 86 -4.97 -21.12 -10.39
CA THR A 86 -6.08 -20.88 -9.46
C THR A 86 -6.37 -19.38 -9.37
N LEU A 87 -7.53 -18.98 -8.87
CA LEU A 87 -7.88 -17.56 -8.68
C LEU A 87 -6.77 -16.76 -7.99
N SER A 88 -6.28 -17.25 -6.84
CA SER A 88 -5.21 -16.62 -6.07
C SER A 88 -3.91 -16.43 -6.88
N GLY A 89 -3.50 -17.46 -7.63
CA GLY A 89 -2.31 -17.40 -8.48
C GLY A 89 -2.49 -16.54 -9.73
N ASP A 90 -3.68 -16.53 -10.33
CA ASP A 90 -4.01 -15.72 -11.50
C ASP A 90 -4.05 -14.23 -11.14
N ILE A 91 -4.53 -13.89 -9.93
CA ILE A 91 -4.47 -12.54 -9.39
C ILE A 91 -3.01 -12.10 -9.25
N LEU A 92 -2.15 -12.91 -8.63
CA LEU A 92 -0.72 -12.60 -8.47
C LEU A 92 0.04 -12.45 -9.81
N ARG A 93 -0.39 -13.18 -10.84
CA ARG A 93 0.16 -13.07 -12.21
C ARG A 93 -0.44 -11.91 -13.02
N LEU A 94 -1.32 -11.13 -12.41
CA LEU A 94 -2.03 -9.98 -13.02
C LEU A 94 -2.87 -10.41 -14.24
N GLU A 95 -3.45 -11.61 -14.16
CA GLU A 95 -4.33 -12.19 -15.19
C GLU A 95 -5.80 -12.12 -14.77
N ARG A 96 -6.06 -11.86 -13.48
CA ARG A 96 -7.39 -11.60 -12.92
C ARG A 96 -7.36 -10.45 -11.92
N ASN A 97 -8.51 -9.81 -11.77
CA ASN A 97 -8.76 -8.83 -10.72
C ASN A 97 -8.98 -9.52 -9.37
N LEU A 98 -8.57 -8.85 -8.29
CA LEU A 98 -9.13 -9.10 -6.97
C LEU A 98 -10.66 -9.02 -7.05
N PRO A 99 -11.38 -9.98 -6.46
CA PRO A 99 -12.83 -9.92 -6.38
C PRO A 99 -13.29 -8.70 -5.57
N PRO A 100 -14.54 -8.25 -5.72
CA PRO A 100 -15.10 -7.25 -4.81
C PRO A 100 -15.18 -7.85 -3.40
N LEU A 101 -14.48 -7.23 -2.46
CA LEU A 101 -14.41 -7.63 -1.06
C LEU A 101 -15.02 -6.54 -0.18
N GLU A 102 -15.55 -6.93 0.98
CA GLU A 102 -16.03 -5.94 1.95
C GLU A 102 -14.84 -5.14 2.50
N PRO A 103 -14.93 -3.79 2.56
CA PRO A 103 -13.78 -2.95 2.88
C PRO A 103 -13.30 -3.08 4.33
N ASP A 104 -14.18 -3.49 5.25
CA ASP A 104 -13.90 -3.59 6.69
C ASP A 104 -13.57 -5.03 7.14
N CYS A 105 -13.37 -5.96 6.20
CA CYS A 105 -13.03 -7.36 6.51
C CYS A 105 -11.72 -7.78 5.86
N ASP A 106 -10.88 -8.49 6.59
CA ASP A 106 -9.66 -9.06 6.04
C ASP A 106 -9.95 -10.41 5.38
N TYR A 107 -9.18 -10.76 4.34
CA TYR A 107 -9.41 -11.98 3.56
C TYR A 107 -8.12 -12.75 3.28
N THR A 108 -8.25 -14.08 3.23
CA THR A 108 -7.29 -14.93 2.56
C THR A 108 -7.94 -15.54 1.33
N ILE A 109 -7.21 -15.53 0.21
CA ILE A 109 -7.62 -16.20 -1.03
C ILE A 109 -6.64 -17.33 -1.28
N ILE A 110 -7.14 -18.56 -1.20
CA ILE A 110 -6.34 -19.78 -1.38
C ILE A 110 -6.99 -20.59 -2.48
N ARG A 111 -6.23 -20.87 -3.53
CA ARG A 111 -6.75 -21.49 -4.74
C ARG A 111 -7.89 -20.64 -5.32
N ASP A 112 -9.11 -21.15 -5.26
CA ASP A 112 -10.33 -20.51 -5.75
C ASP A 112 -11.27 -20.05 -4.63
N ASP A 113 -10.88 -20.31 -3.37
CA ASP A 113 -11.68 -19.99 -2.19
C ASP A 113 -11.29 -18.61 -1.63
N VAL A 114 -12.30 -17.80 -1.32
CA VAL A 114 -12.17 -16.50 -0.64
C VAL A 114 -12.73 -16.66 0.77
N LEU A 115 -11.87 -16.52 1.77
CA LEU A 115 -12.21 -16.80 3.17
C LEU A 115 -11.88 -15.57 4.03
N PRO A 116 -12.70 -15.23 5.04
CA PRO A 116 -12.33 -14.24 6.04
C PRO A 116 -11.04 -14.62 6.75
N LEU A 117 -10.14 -13.65 6.95
CA LEU A 117 -8.87 -13.85 7.64
C LEU A 117 -9.08 -13.68 9.14
N VAL A 118 -8.94 -14.79 9.89
CA VAL A 118 -9.22 -14.81 11.34
C VAL A 118 -8.06 -14.23 12.16
N ASN A 119 -6.82 -14.41 11.69
CA ASN A 119 -5.61 -13.95 12.37
C ASN A 119 -4.74 -13.23 11.34
N PRO A 120 -4.99 -11.93 11.07
CA PRO A 120 -4.16 -11.17 10.16
C PRO A 120 -2.72 -11.08 10.71
N PRO A 121 -1.70 -11.14 9.84
CA PRO A 121 -0.34 -10.82 10.26
C PRO A 121 -0.27 -9.40 10.83
N PRO A 122 0.65 -9.14 11.76
CA PRO A 122 0.80 -7.81 12.33
C PRO A 122 1.10 -6.80 11.24
N LEU A 123 0.68 -5.56 11.47
CA LEU A 123 1.02 -4.47 10.58
C LEU A 123 2.53 -4.34 10.40
N PRO A 124 2.98 -3.95 9.18
CA PRO A 124 4.34 -3.50 9.02
C PRO A 124 4.59 -2.32 9.95
N ARG A 125 5.81 -2.23 10.48
CA ARG A 125 6.22 -1.01 11.18
C ARG A 125 6.40 0.06 10.12
N PHE A 126 5.43 0.94 10.00
CA PHE A 126 5.63 2.20 9.28
C PHE A 126 6.63 3.00 10.11
N GLU A 127 7.86 3.10 9.62
CA GLU A 127 8.81 4.03 10.21
C GLU A 127 8.21 5.43 10.04
N ASP A 128 8.08 6.15 11.15
CA ASP A 128 7.69 7.55 11.13
C ASP A 128 8.77 8.32 10.37
N ASP A 129 8.49 8.64 9.12
CA ASP A 129 9.35 9.43 8.24
C ASP A 129 9.13 10.93 8.44
N SER A 130 8.35 11.34 9.46
CA SER A 130 8.21 12.74 9.80
C SER A 130 9.59 13.33 10.12
N GLU A 131 9.91 14.41 9.39
CA GLU A 131 11.14 15.13 9.64
C GLU A 131 11.10 15.75 11.04
N ASP A 132 12.16 15.58 11.82
CA ASP A 132 12.32 16.28 13.10
C ASP A 132 12.46 17.80 12.85
N ILE A 133 11.34 18.51 12.93
CA ILE A 133 11.28 19.97 12.79
C ILE A 133 11.65 20.71 14.07
N SER A 134 12.12 20.04 15.14
CA SER A 134 12.48 20.68 16.41
C SER A 134 13.52 21.78 16.21
N VAL A 135 14.47 21.58 15.30
CA VAL A 135 15.49 22.59 14.96
C VAL A 135 14.87 23.81 14.27
N ALA A 136 13.94 23.59 13.33
CA ALA A 136 13.22 24.67 12.66
C ALA A 136 12.37 25.47 13.65
N LEU A 137 11.65 24.78 14.55
CA LEU A 137 10.86 25.40 15.62
C LEU A 137 11.74 26.19 16.60
N ALA A 138 12.91 25.67 16.97
CA ALA A 138 13.85 26.36 17.85
C ALA A 138 14.47 27.62 17.21
N SER A 139 14.47 27.70 15.87
CA SER A 139 14.96 28.89 15.14
C SER A 139 13.93 30.02 15.06
N LEU A 140 12.65 29.74 15.32
CA LEU A 140 11.61 30.75 15.33
C LEU A 140 11.76 31.61 16.58
N SER A 141 11.70 32.93 16.41
CA SER A 141 11.66 33.84 17.56
C SER A 141 10.36 33.61 18.33
N VAL A 142 10.48 33.19 19.59
CA VAL A 142 9.35 33.15 20.53
C VAL A 142 8.92 34.60 20.78
N ILE A 143 7.82 35.00 20.15
CA ILE A 143 7.22 36.32 20.36
C ILE A 143 6.33 36.23 21.59
N GLU A 144 6.66 37.00 22.62
CA GLU A 144 5.81 37.14 23.80
C GLU A 144 4.54 37.92 23.42
N VAL A 145 3.40 37.22 23.35
CA VAL A 145 2.13 37.83 22.94
C VAL A 145 1.63 38.73 24.07
N LYS A 146 1.88 40.04 23.94
CA LYS A 146 1.24 41.07 24.77
C LYS A 146 -0.24 41.22 24.39
N PRO A 147 -1.21 40.88 25.26
CA PRO A 147 -2.64 40.92 24.94
C PRO A 147 -3.17 42.33 24.62
N ASP A 148 -2.51 43.36 25.15
CA ASP A 148 -2.91 44.76 24.98
C ASP A 148 -2.39 45.38 23.67
N GLU A 149 -1.41 44.75 23.03
CA GLU A 149 -0.78 45.22 21.78
C GLU A 149 -1.05 44.27 20.59
N HIS A 150 -1.41 43.00 20.85
CA HIS A 150 -1.60 41.98 19.83
C HIS A 150 -3.05 41.48 19.77
N PHE A 151 -3.57 41.32 18.55
CA PHE A 151 -4.91 40.77 18.34
C PHE A 151 -4.94 39.26 18.59
N ILE A 152 -5.52 38.86 19.73
CA ILE A 152 -5.78 37.46 20.04
C ILE A 152 -7.16 37.08 19.48
N LYS A 153 -7.17 36.27 18.41
CA LYS A 153 -8.42 35.69 17.90
C LYS A 153 -8.80 34.51 18.77
N LYS A 154 -9.93 34.59 19.47
CA LYS A 154 -10.49 33.45 20.19
C LYS A 154 -11.01 32.42 19.17
N GLY A 155 -10.52 31.20 19.26
CA GLY A 155 -11.05 30.06 18.51
C GLY A 155 -12.54 29.90 18.81
N LYS A 156 -13.35 29.68 17.77
CA LYS A 156 -14.81 29.61 17.87
C LYS A 156 -15.32 28.24 18.31
N TYR A 157 -14.44 27.28 18.56
CA TYR A 157 -14.78 25.93 18.96
C TYR A 157 -14.67 25.81 20.47
N ALA A 158 -15.77 25.40 21.11
CA ALA A 158 -15.82 25.13 22.53
C ALA A 158 -14.94 23.91 22.83
N SER A 159 -13.96 24.11 23.71
CA SER A 159 -13.25 23.07 24.45
C SER A 159 -14.19 22.33 25.39
#